data_AF-A0A8H9GB47-F1
#
_entry.id   AF-A0A8H9GB47-F1
#
_cell.length_a   1.000
_cell.length_b   1.000
_cell.length_c   1.000
_cell.angle_alpha   90.00
_cell.angle_beta   90.00
_cell.angle_gamma   90.00
#
_symmetry.space_group_name_H-M   'P 1'
#
loop_
_entity.id
_entity.type
_entity.pdbx_description
1 polymer ?
#
loop_
_entity_poly.entity_id
_entity_poly.type
_entity_poly.pdbx_seq_one_letter_code
_entity_poly.pdbx_strand_id
1 'polypeptide(L)'
;MSRVTPRAARLAAWIAVPAALVASGVVVSTASYSAFSATTVNPTSNWTAGTVALSDDDANTALFTVTGLKPGSTGTNCIAVTSTGSLPSTVKLYGTNAATTNALATNINLTVEQGTGGGFGSCTGFTAAATSGTLYTGTVGGFGSTSTNFASGIGTWAPTGTASETRVYRFTYTVPTSAPNSIQGGTAALGFTWEAQNS
;
A
#
# COMPACT_ATOMS: atom_id res chain seq x y z
N MET A 1 -45.34 -65.33 63.09
CA MET A 1 -46.00 -64.17 62.44
C MET A 1 -46.59 -63.29 63.53
N SER A 2 -45.89 -62.23 63.96
CA SER A 2 -46.56 -61.20 64.76
C SER A 2 -47.49 -60.45 63.80
N ARG A 3 -48.80 -60.69 63.93
CA ARG A 3 -49.81 -60.16 63.00
C ARG A 3 -49.92 -58.66 63.21
N VAL A 4 -49.43 -57.90 62.25
CA VAL A 4 -49.63 -56.45 62.19
C VAL A 4 -51.14 -56.21 62.20
N THR A 5 -51.65 -55.51 63.21
CA THR A 5 -53.07 -55.20 63.28
C THR A 5 -53.41 -54.18 62.18
N PRO A 6 -54.60 -54.27 61.55
CA PRO A 6 -54.97 -53.41 60.43
C PRO A 6 -54.97 -51.92 60.78
N ARG A 7 -55.09 -51.58 62.07
CA ARG A 7 -54.96 -50.20 62.59
C ARG A 7 -53.52 -49.71 62.61
N ALA A 8 -52.56 -50.54 63.04
CA ALA A 8 -51.14 -50.19 63.04
C ALA A 8 -50.59 -50.04 61.61
N ALA A 9 -51.03 -50.90 60.68
CA ALA A 9 -50.69 -50.79 59.27
C ALA A 9 -51.23 -49.50 58.62
N ARG A 10 -52.47 -49.10 58.96
CA ARG A 10 -53.06 -47.84 58.47
C ARG A 10 -52.33 -46.61 59.02
N LEU A 11 -51.99 -46.59 60.31
CA LEU A 11 -51.24 -45.49 60.92
C LEU A 11 -49.81 -45.38 60.34
N ALA A 12 -49.14 -46.51 60.14
CA ALA A 12 -47.84 -46.53 59.48
C ALA A 12 -47.94 -45.99 58.04
N ALA A 13 -48.96 -46.35 57.27
CA ALA A 13 -49.19 -45.81 55.92
C ALA A 13 -49.47 -44.30 55.92
N TRP A 14 -50.28 -43.81 56.87
CA TRP A 14 -50.62 -42.38 56.99
C TRP A 14 -49.44 -41.49 57.37
N ILE A 15 -48.42 -42.03 58.05
CA ILE A 15 -47.19 -41.29 58.40
C ILE A 15 -46.13 -41.48 57.31
N ALA A 16 -45.96 -42.70 56.80
CA ALA A 16 -44.92 -43.03 55.84
C ALA A 16 -45.11 -42.32 54.50
N VAL A 17 -46.35 -42.14 54.02
CA VAL A 17 -46.61 -41.48 52.74
C VAL A 17 -46.22 -39.99 52.77
N PRO A 18 -46.71 -39.14 53.70
CA PRO A 18 -46.27 -37.75 53.77
C PRO A 18 -44.81 -37.60 54.19
N ALA A 19 -44.29 -38.47 55.06
CA ALA A 19 -42.86 -38.45 55.40
C ALA A 19 -41.97 -38.79 54.20
N ALA A 20 -42.36 -39.77 53.37
CA ALA A 20 -41.69 -40.07 52.12
C ALA A 20 -41.84 -38.92 51.12
N LEU A 21 -43.01 -38.26 51.06
CA LEU A 21 -43.21 -37.10 50.18
C LEU A 21 -42.33 -35.90 50.57
N VAL A 22 -42.22 -35.62 51.87
CA VAL A 22 -41.33 -34.58 52.41
C VAL A 22 -39.88 -34.95 52.19
N ALA A 23 -39.49 -36.19 52.46
CA ALA A 23 -38.12 -36.67 52.22
C ALA A 23 -37.75 -36.62 50.72
N SER A 24 -38.66 -37.05 49.84
CA SER A 24 -38.49 -36.94 48.38
C SER A 24 -38.44 -35.49 47.93
N GLY A 25 -39.26 -34.60 48.50
CA GLY A 25 -39.23 -33.16 48.21
C GLY A 25 -37.91 -32.51 48.63
N VAL A 26 -37.37 -32.85 49.81
CA VAL A 26 -36.07 -32.38 50.28
C VAL A 26 -34.94 -32.87 49.36
N VAL A 27 -34.91 -34.17 49.03
CA VAL A 27 -33.88 -34.75 48.15
C VAL A 27 -33.92 -34.13 46.75
N VAL A 28 -35.11 -33.94 46.17
CA VAL A 28 -35.27 -33.30 44.85
C VAL A 28 -34.94 -31.80 44.89
N SER A 29 -35.24 -31.11 46.00
CA SER A 29 -34.90 -29.69 46.17
C SER A 29 -33.39 -29.46 46.29
N THR A 30 -32.65 -30.41 46.88
CA THR A 30 -31.17 -30.35 46.97
C THR A 30 -30.48 -30.77 45.67
N ALA A 31 -31.16 -31.49 44.78
CA ALA A 31 -30.60 -31.96 43.51
C ALA A 31 -30.78 -30.97 42.34
N SER A 32 -31.65 -29.96 42.47
CA SER A 32 -32.12 -29.15 41.33
C SER A 32 -31.51 -27.74 41.21
N TYR A 33 -30.41 -27.43 41.91
CA TYR A 33 -29.68 -26.16 41.74
C TYR A 33 -28.30 -26.35 41.12
N SER A 34 -28.28 -26.80 39.87
CA SER A 34 -27.16 -26.52 38.98
C SER A 34 -27.66 -26.27 37.56
N ALA A 35 -28.23 -25.08 37.33
CA ALA A 35 -28.24 -24.55 35.97
C ALA A 35 -26.79 -24.17 35.63
N PHE A 36 -25.99 -25.16 35.21
CA PHE A 36 -24.66 -24.91 34.66
C PHE A 36 -24.85 -24.18 33.33
N SER A 37 -24.72 -22.86 33.34
CA SER A 37 -24.62 -22.06 32.13
C SER A 37 -23.20 -21.55 32.00
N ALA A 38 -22.53 -21.89 30.90
CA ALA A 38 -21.27 -21.28 30.49
C ALA A 38 -21.52 -20.55 29.17
N THR A 39 -21.09 -19.30 29.11
CA THR A 39 -21.03 -18.52 27.86
C THR A 39 -19.58 -18.32 27.51
N THR A 40 -19.23 -18.57 26.24
CA THR A 40 -17.95 -18.13 25.67
C THR A 40 -18.25 -17.05 24.64
N VAL A 41 -17.41 -16.03 24.56
CA VAL A 41 -17.59 -14.89 23.65
C VAL A 41 -16.39 -14.86 22.73
N ASN A 42 -16.62 -14.91 21.42
CA ASN A 42 -15.63 -14.42 20.47
C ASN A 42 -15.81 -12.90 20.42
N PRO A 43 -14.85 -12.09 20.90
CA PRO A 43 -14.98 -10.65 20.82
C PRO A 43 -15.14 -10.20 19.37
N THR A 44 -15.61 -8.96 19.17
CA THR A 44 -15.82 -8.39 17.84
C THR A 44 -14.55 -8.53 17.00
N SER A 45 -14.67 -9.28 15.91
CA SER A 45 -13.59 -9.39 14.93
C SER A 45 -13.55 -8.10 14.11
N ASN A 46 -12.37 -7.51 14.01
CA ASN A 46 -12.14 -6.28 13.26
C ASN A 46 -11.17 -6.59 12.12
N TRP A 47 -11.53 -6.21 10.91
CA TRP A 47 -10.68 -6.31 9.73
C TRP A 47 -10.50 -4.90 9.16
N THR A 48 -9.25 -4.53 8.92
CA THR A 48 -8.91 -3.29 8.23
C THR A 48 -8.12 -3.65 6.98
N ALA A 49 -8.46 -3.02 5.87
CA ALA A 49 -7.67 -3.15 4.65
C ALA A 49 -6.37 -2.34 4.80
N GLY A 50 -5.27 -2.89 4.29
CA GLY A 50 -4.04 -2.13 4.14
C GLY A 50 -4.12 -1.15 2.96
N THR A 51 -3.19 -0.21 2.91
CA THR A 51 -3.15 0.85 1.89
C THR A 51 -1.93 0.73 0.98
N VAL A 52 -2.06 1.28 -0.23
CA VAL A 52 -0.95 1.65 -1.10
C VAL A 52 -1.04 3.16 -1.31
N ALA A 53 0.01 3.90 -0.97
CA ALA A 53 0.01 5.36 -1.04
C ALA A 53 1.39 5.87 -1.42
N LEU A 54 1.43 6.77 -2.41
CA LEU A 54 2.61 7.50 -2.83
C LEU A 54 2.34 9.01 -2.74
N SER A 55 3.37 9.77 -2.38
CA SER A 55 3.45 11.21 -2.53
C SER A 55 4.81 11.61 -3.07
N ASP A 56 4.91 12.74 -3.75
CA ASP A 56 6.17 13.37 -4.11
C ASP A 56 6.33 14.75 -3.41
N ASP A 57 7.48 15.39 -3.60
CA ASP A 57 7.83 16.68 -3.00
C ASP A 57 7.74 17.88 -3.96
N ASP A 58 7.05 17.75 -5.12
CA ASP A 58 6.97 18.81 -6.14
C ASP A 58 5.75 19.75 -6.03
N ALA A 59 4.81 19.44 -5.14
CA ALA A 59 3.56 20.18 -4.95
C ALA A 59 2.77 20.39 -6.25
N ASN A 60 2.77 19.39 -7.13
CA ASN A 60 2.14 19.36 -8.44
C ASN A 60 2.77 20.35 -9.46
N THR A 61 4.09 20.55 -9.35
CA THR A 61 4.88 21.44 -10.22
C THR A 61 5.65 20.64 -11.27
N ALA A 62 5.69 21.12 -12.52
CA ALA A 62 6.47 20.47 -13.56
C ALA A 62 7.98 20.43 -13.22
N LEU A 63 8.58 19.24 -13.34
CA LEU A 63 10.01 19.01 -13.09
C LEU A 63 10.94 19.91 -13.92
N PHE A 64 10.52 20.24 -15.15
CA PHE A 64 11.22 21.18 -16.02
C PHE A 64 10.21 22.12 -16.69
N THR A 65 10.46 23.43 -16.57
CA THR A 65 9.78 24.46 -17.36
C THR A 65 10.85 25.32 -18.03
N VAL A 66 11.31 24.89 -19.21
CA VAL A 66 12.46 25.49 -19.89
C VAL A 66 12.07 26.01 -21.25
N THR A 67 12.45 27.25 -21.55
CA THR A 67 12.23 27.91 -22.84
C THR A 67 13.55 28.24 -23.50
N GLY A 68 13.55 28.41 -24.83
CA GLY A 68 14.76 28.84 -25.55
C GLY A 68 15.88 27.80 -25.56
N LEU A 69 15.53 26.51 -25.53
CA LEU A 69 16.48 25.42 -25.67
C LEU A 69 17.23 25.55 -27.01
N LYS A 70 18.55 25.36 -26.94
CA LYS A 70 19.45 25.35 -28.09
C LYS A 70 20.39 24.14 -28.01
N PRO A 71 21.11 23.78 -29.09
CA PRO A 71 22.14 22.75 -29.01
C PRO A 71 23.12 23.01 -27.85
N GLY A 72 23.38 21.96 -27.06
CA GLY A 72 24.18 21.99 -25.84
C GLY A 72 23.44 22.42 -24.57
N SER A 73 22.17 22.82 -24.64
CA SER A 73 21.36 23.09 -23.44
C SER A 73 21.21 21.82 -22.60
N THR A 74 21.42 21.92 -21.29
CA THR A 74 21.25 20.83 -20.34
C THR A 74 20.62 21.34 -19.05
N GLY A 75 19.95 20.46 -18.33
CA GLY A 75 19.44 20.72 -17.00
C GLY A 75 19.25 19.42 -16.23
N THR A 76 19.32 19.54 -14.92
CA THR A 76 19.16 18.43 -13.99
C THR A 76 18.22 18.85 -12.88
N ASN A 77 17.30 17.97 -12.51
CA ASN A 77 16.41 18.17 -11.38
C ASN A 77 16.18 16.83 -10.67
N CYS A 78 15.93 16.90 -9.37
CA CYS A 78 15.62 15.75 -8.55
C CYS A 78 14.18 15.84 -8.05
N ILE A 79 13.65 14.73 -7.58
CA ILE A 79 12.34 14.62 -6.94
C ILE A 79 12.35 13.43 -6.00
N ALA A 80 11.85 13.60 -4.78
CA ALA A 80 11.72 12.56 -3.79
C ALA A 80 10.31 11.99 -3.84
N VAL A 81 10.21 10.68 -4.01
CA VAL A 81 8.94 9.94 -3.97
C VAL A 81 8.91 9.11 -2.70
N THR A 82 7.87 9.28 -1.90
CA THR A 82 7.69 8.63 -0.60
C THR A 82 6.48 7.71 -0.63
N SER A 83 6.71 6.45 -0.25
CA SER A 83 5.66 5.48 0.02
C SER A 83 5.32 5.49 1.50
N THR A 84 4.03 5.63 1.80
CA THR A 84 3.46 5.56 3.16
C THR A 84 2.40 4.46 3.28
N GLY A 85 2.24 3.63 2.23
CA GLY A 85 1.33 2.50 2.23
C GLY A 85 1.68 1.47 3.31
N SER A 86 0.68 0.72 3.76
CA SER A 86 0.85 -0.34 4.77
C SER A 86 0.99 -1.75 4.17
N LEU A 87 1.06 -1.86 2.84
CA LEU A 87 1.21 -3.12 2.11
C LEU A 87 2.46 -3.09 1.23
N PRO A 88 3.10 -4.26 1.01
CA PRO A 88 4.10 -4.40 -0.04
C PRO A 88 3.53 -3.96 -1.39
N SER A 89 4.32 -3.20 -2.15
CA SER A 89 3.91 -2.71 -3.48
C SER A 89 5.10 -2.69 -4.43
N THR A 90 4.82 -2.61 -5.72
CA THR A 90 5.82 -2.30 -6.75
C THR A 90 5.55 -0.91 -7.28
N VAL A 91 6.59 -0.08 -7.34
CA VAL A 91 6.53 1.29 -7.88
C VAL A 91 7.12 1.31 -9.28
N LYS A 92 6.34 1.85 -10.22
CA LYS A 92 6.73 2.05 -11.61
C LYS A 92 6.67 3.53 -11.99
N LEU A 93 7.64 3.95 -12.79
CA LEU A 93 7.71 5.27 -13.39
C LEU A 93 7.37 5.18 -14.89
N TYR A 94 6.42 5.98 -15.34
CA TYR A 94 6.06 6.09 -16.76
C TYR A 94 5.75 7.54 -17.15
N GLY A 95 5.67 7.78 -18.46
CA GLY A 95 5.38 9.07 -19.06
C GLY A 95 3.88 9.28 -19.28
N THR A 96 3.41 10.50 -19.07
CA THR A 96 2.03 10.92 -19.36
C THR A 96 2.02 12.22 -20.16
N ASN A 97 0.92 12.52 -20.86
CA ASN A 97 0.72 13.79 -21.58
C ASN A 97 1.87 14.14 -22.56
N ALA A 98 2.44 13.14 -23.22
CA ALA A 98 3.53 13.35 -24.17
C ALA A 98 3.04 14.14 -25.40
N ALA A 99 3.73 15.22 -25.75
CA ALA A 99 3.46 16.00 -26.96
C ALA A 99 4.77 16.55 -27.53
N THR A 100 4.87 16.62 -28.86
CA THR A 100 6.03 17.23 -29.50
C THR A 100 5.70 17.84 -30.85
N THR A 101 6.40 18.92 -31.18
CA THR A 101 6.43 19.50 -32.53
C THR A 101 7.87 19.54 -33.04
N ASN A 102 8.04 19.53 -34.36
CA ASN A 102 9.35 19.53 -35.03
C ASN A 102 10.32 18.45 -34.53
N ALA A 103 9.78 17.33 -34.04
CA ALA A 103 10.54 16.22 -33.46
C ALA A 103 11.51 16.64 -32.34
N LEU A 104 11.21 17.71 -31.59
CA LEU A 104 12.10 18.19 -30.52
C LEU A 104 12.32 17.11 -29.45
N ALA A 105 11.27 16.38 -29.04
CA ALA A 105 11.37 15.37 -27.98
C ALA A 105 12.33 14.21 -28.34
N THR A 106 12.42 13.83 -29.62
CA THR A 106 13.37 12.78 -30.06
C THR A 106 14.80 13.30 -30.20
N ASN A 107 15.01 14.61 -30.03
CA ASN A 107 16.32 15.28 -30.07
C ASN A 107 16.71 15.86 -28.70
N ILE A 108 16.02 15.48 -27.63
CA ILE A 108 16.43 15.75 -26.25
C ILE A 108 16.81 14.42 -25.61
N ASN A 109 18.09 14.25 -25.29
CA ASN A 109 18.55 13.11 -24.52
C ASN A 109 18.02 13.21 -23.10
N LEU A 110 17.58 12.07 -22.56
CA LEU A 110 17.07 11.94 -21.20
C LEU A 110 17.79 10.81 -20.49
N THR A 111 18.30 11.11 -19.30
CA THR A 111 18.76 10.12 -18.33
C THR A 111 17.89 10.20 -17.09
N VAL A 112 17.41 9.05 -16.63
CA VAL A 112 16.67 8.91 -15.38
C VAL A 112 17.44 7.96 -14.46
N GLU A 113 17.76 8.44 -13.28
CA GLU A 113 18.43 7.69 -12.24
C GLU A 113 17.57 7.64 -10.98
N GLN A 114 17.75 6.61 -10.16
CA GLN A 114 17.17 6.49 -8.83
C GLN A 114 18.26 6.31 -7.78
N GLY A 115 17.98 6.75 -6.56
CA GLY A 115 18.97 6.77 -5.50
C GLY A 115 18.45 7.39 -4.21
N THR A 116 19.34 8.07 -3.50
CA THR A 116 19.06 8.75 -2.23
C THR A 116 19.75 10.10 -2.19
N GLY A 117 19.25 11.02 -1.35
CA GLY A 117 19.80 12.37 -1.24
C GLY A 117 19.35 13.29 -2.39
N GLY A 118 19.25 14.59 -2.12
CA GLY A 118 18.55 15.55 -2.97
C GLY A 118 17.04 15.59 -2.68
N GLY A 119 16.32 16.35 -3.49
CA GLY A 119 14.87 16.56 -3.43
C GLY A 119 14.41 17.47 -4.57
N PHE A 120 13.12 17.83 -4.58
CA PHE A 120 12.59 18.69 -5.63
C PHE A 120 13.39 19.99 -5.77
N GLY A 121 13.76 20.31 -7.01
CA GLY A 121 14.52 21.53 -7.34
C GLY A 121 16.03 21.45 -7.07
N SER A 122 16.55 20.38 -6.44
CA SER A 122 17.97 20.26 -6.15
C SER A 122 18.46 18.82 -6.03
N CYS A 123 19.50 18.50 -6.80
CA CYS A 123 20.18 17.21 -6.73
C CYS A 123 21.42 17.21 -5.82
N THR A 124 21.60 18.22 -4.98
CA THR A 124 22.74 18.28 -4.06
C THR A 124 22.71 17.09 -3.11
N GLY A 125 23.82 16.36 -3.02
CA GLY A 125 23.92 15.15 -2.19
C GLY A 125 23.27 13.90 -2.80
N PHE A 126 22.71 13.99 -4.01
CA PHE A 126 22.18 12.82 -4.71
C PHE A 126 23.28 11.79 -4.94
N THR A 127 22.99 10.56 -4.55
CA THR A 127 23.82 9.37 -4.76
C THR A 127 22.97 8.31 -5.44
N ALA A 128 23.36 7.90 -6.65
CA ALA A 128 22.67 6.85 -7.38
C ALA A 128 22.73 5.51 -6.64
N ALA A 129 21.68 4.71 -6.74
CA ALA A 129 21.67 3.38 -6.15
C ALA A 129 22.74 2.48 -6.80
N ALA A 130 23.44 1.68 -5.99
CA ALA A 130 24.49 0.78 -6.48
C ALA A 130 23.96 -0.29 -7.45
N THR A 131 22.70 -0.70 -7.29
CA THR A 131 22.01 -1.65 -8.16
C THR A 131 20.82 -0.95 -8.79
N SER A 132 20.69 -1.07 -10.12
CA SER A 132 19.62 -0.41 -10.89
C SER A 132 19.55 1.11 -10.65
N GLY A 133 20.71 1.77 -10.46
CA GLY A 133 20.80 3.21 -10.24
C GLY A 133 20.41 4.03 -11.47
N THR A 134 20.75 3.57 -12.67
CA THR A 134 20.27 4.15 -13.93
C THR A 134 19.06 3.36 -14.42
N LEU A 135 17.92 4.02 -14.56
CA LEU A 135 16.67 3.42 -15.00
C LEU A 135 16.42 3.60 -16.49
N TYR A 136 16.86 4.73 -17.06
CA TYR A 136 16.67 5.03 -18.47
C TYR A 136 17.83 5.88 -19.00
N THR A 137 18.26 5.54 -20.22
CA THR A 137 19.13 6.36 -21.05
C THR A 137 18.60 6.31 -22.47
N GLY A 138 18.21 7.46 -23.02
CA GLY A 138 17.64 7.55 -24.35
C GLY A 138 17.19 8.97 -24.66
N THR A 139 16.01 9.13 -25.24
CA THR A 139 15.44 10.44 -25.56
C THR A 139 14.12 10.67 -24.85
N VAL A 140 13.72 11.93 -24.68
CA VAL A 140 12.41 12.29 -24.12
C VAL A 140 11.28 11.63 -24.92
N GLY A 141 11.37 11.67 -26.26
CA GLY A 141 10.39 11.03 -27.15
C GLY A 141 10.41 9.50 -27.06
N GLY A 142 11.58 8.90 -26.86
CA GLY A 142 11.72 7.47 -26.62
C GLY A 142 11.00 7.05 -25.33
N PHE A 143 11.30 7.71 -24.22
CA PHE A 143 10.66 7.42 -22.93
C PHE A 143 9.13 7.56 -23.01
N GLY A 144 8.65 8.67 -23.56
CA GLY A 144 7.21 8.95 -23.68
C GLY A 144 6.45 8.00 -24.60
N SER A 145 7.13 7.23 -25.45
CA SER A 145 6.52 6.22 -26.33
C SER A 145 6.64 4.79 -25.81
N THR A 146 7.69 4.47 -25.06
CA THR A 146 7.94 3.11 -24.56
C THR A 146 7.44 2.85 -23.15
N SER A 147 7.35 3.88 -22.31
CA SER A 147 6.95 3.76 -20.91
C SER A 147 5.72 4.61 -20.67
N THR A 148 4.52 4.03 -20.85
CA THR A 148 3.25 4.77 -20.98
C THR A 148 2.23 4.45 -19.89
N ASN A 149 2.47 3.41 -19.11
CA ASN A 149 1.58 2.93 -18.04
C ASN A 149 2.36 2.04 -17.07
N PHE A 150 1.71 1.57 -16.01
CA PHE A 150 2.31 0.66 -15.03
C PHE A 150 2.99 -0.57 -15.66
N ALA A 151 2.33 -1.24 -16.61
CA ALA A 151 2.85 -2.48 -17.21
C ALA A 151 4.13 -2.27 -18.04
N SER A 152 4.28 -1.10 -18.66
CA SER A 152 5.44 -0.69 -19.47
C SER A 152 6.41 0.23 -18.73
N GLY A 153 6.10 0.57 -17.48
CA GLY A 153 6.87 1.48 -16.65
C GLY A 153 8.21 0.90 -16.21
N ILE A 154 9.16 1.79 -15.96
CA ILE A 154 10.50 1.44 -15.51
C ILE A 154 10.61 1.52 -13.98
N GLY A 155 11.72 1.02 -13.46
CA GLY A 155 11.97 0.98 -12.02
C GLY A 155 11.64 -0.38 -11.39
N THR A 156 12.30 -0.63 -10.27
CA THR A 156 12.24 -1.88 -9.49
C THR A 156 12.07 -1.62 -8.01
N TRP A 157 11.79 -0.37 -7.61
CA TRP A 157 11.56 -0.05 -6.21
C TRP A 157 10.28 -0.74 -5.72
N ALA A 158 10.44 -1.52 -4.65
CA ALA A 158 9.35 -2.27 -4.04
C ALA A 158 9.27 -1.93 -2.54
N PRO A 159 8.49 -0.92 -2.15
CA PRO A 159 8.23 -0.63 -0.74
C PRO A 159 7.64 -1.86 -0.04
N THR A 160 8.09 -2.10 1.19
CA THR A 160 7.64 -3.20 2.05
C THR A 160 6.29 -2.92 2.73
N GLY A 161 5.94 -1.64 2.88
CA GLY A 161 4.74 -1.19 3.58
C GLY A 161 4.81 -1.32 5.09
N THR A 162 6.01 -1.51 5.66
CA THR A 162 6.21 -1.62 7.11
C THR A 162 6.53 -0.28 7.78
N ALA A 163 7.07 0.66 7.01
CA ALA A 163 7.40 2.02 7.42
C ALA A 163 7.40 2.94 6.19
N SER A 164 7.51 4.26 6.42
CA SER A 164 7.70 5.21 5.34
C SER A 164 9.03 4.95 4.63
N GLU A 165 9.00 4.85 3.31
CA GLU A 165 10.18 4.62 2.47
C GLU A 165 10.27 5.70 1.40
N THR A 166 11.45 6.28 1.19
CA THR A 166 11.66 7.34 0.19
C THR A 166 12.70 6.91 -0.84
N ARG A 167 12.40 7.18 -2.11
CA ARG A 167 13.33 7.03 -3.23
C ARG A 167 13.46 8.37 -3.95
N VAL A 168 14.69 8.84 -4.16
CA VAL A 168 14.93 10.06 -4.94
C VAL A 168 15.24 9.66 -6.38
N TYR A 169 14.68 10.40 -7.33
CA TYR A 169 14.94 10.27 -8.75
C TYR A 169 15.66 11.51 -9.26
N ARG A 170 16.70 11.31 -10.07
CA ARG A 170 17.42 12.38 -10.77
C ARG A 170 17.13 12.29 -12.25
N PHE A 171 16.65 13.39 -12.82
CA PHE A 171 16.42 13.53 -14.24
C PHE A 171 17.44 14.50 -14.80
N THR A 172 18.09 14.11 -15.90
CA THR A 172 18.98 15.00 -16.64
C THR A 172 18.57 15.00 -18.09
N TYR A 173 18.35 16.20 -18.65
CA TYR A 173 18.12 16.36 -20.08
C TYR A 173 19.33 17.01 -20.74
N THR A 174 19.55 16.73 -22.02
CA THR A 174 20.54 17.41 -22.84
C THR A 174 20.05 17.50 -24.28
N VAL A 175 20.06 18.70 -24.87
CA VAL A 175 19.95 18.86 -26.33
C VAL A 175 21.34 18.62 -26.92
N PRO A 176 21.56 17.59 -27.75
CA PRO A 176 22.87 17.33 -28.33
C PRO A 176 23.41 18.54 -29.09
N THR A 177 24.73 18.74 -29.08
CA THR A 177 25.36 19.80 -29.88
C THR A 177 25.21 19.58 -31.38
N SER A 178 24.96 18.33 -31.80
CA SER A 178 24.67 17.92 -33.18
C SER A 178 23.19 18.03 -33.56
N ALA A 179 22.33 18.55 -32.68
CA ALA A 179 20.90 18.64 -32.94
C ALA A 179 20.62 19.47 -34.22
N PRO A 180 19.78 18.97 -35.15
CA PRO A 180 19.61 19.59 -36.46
C PRO A 180 18.78 20.86 -36.40
N ASN A 181 18.97 21.78 -37.35
CA ASN A 181 18.19 23.03 -37.39
C ASN A 181 16.68 22.80 -37.59
N SER A 182 16.26 21.61 -38.04
CA SER A 182 14.86 21.25 -38.22
C SER A 182 14.04 21.25 -36.93
N ILE A 183 14.68 21.17 -35.74
CA ILE A 183 13.96 21.22 -34.46
C ILE A 183 13.68 22.65 -33.97
N GLN A 184 14.21 23.67 -34.67
CA GLN A 184 14.06 25.07 -34.26
C GLN A 184 12.56 25.44 -34.16
N GLY A 185 12.20 26.19 -33.11
CA GLY A 185 10.80 26.56 -32.83
C GLY A 185 9.91 25.40 -32.38
N GLY A 186 10.46 24.18 -32.26
CA GLY A 186 9.74 23.02 -31.78
C GLY A 186 9.43 23.07 -30.28
N THR A 187 8.50 22.22 -29.87
CA THR A 187 8.07 22.03 -28.48
C THR A 187 8.14 20.56 -28.10
N ALA A 188 8.36 20.29 -26.82
CA ALA A 188 8.30 18.97 -26.23
C ALA A 188 7.67 19.09 -24.84
N ALA A 189 6.73 18.21 -24.53
CA ALA A 189 6.10 18.07 -23.23
C ALA A 189 6.05 16.59 -22.86
N LEU A 190 6.28 16.30 -21.59
CA LEU A 190 6.20 14.97 -21.01
C LEU A 190 5.99 15.13 -19.49
N GLY A 191 4.92 14.55 -18.96
CA GLY A 191 4.73 14.33 -17.54
C GLY A 191 5.41 13.04 -17.09
N PHE A 192 5.84 13.00 -15.84
CA PHE A 192 6.39 11.82 -15.20
C PHE A 192 5.43 11.38 -14.09
N THR A 193 5.06 10.11 -14.09
CA THR A 193 4.07 9.57 -13.15
C THR A 193 4.63 8.34 -12.46
N TRP A 194 4.60 8.36 -11.14
CA TRP A 194 4.86 7.19 -10.29
C TRP A 194 3.54 6.56 -9.89
N GLU A 195 3.44 5.26 -10.08
CA GLU A 195 2.29 4.48 -9.66
C GLU A 195 2.78 3.29 -8.83
N ALA A 196 2.12 3.06 -7.70
CA ALA A 196 2.31 1.88 -6.88
C ALA A 196 1.13 0.93 -7.05
N GLN A 197 1.40 -0.33 -7.30
CA GLN A 197 0.39 -1.39 -7.24
C GLN A 197 0.85 -2.49 -6.27
N ASN A 198 -0.08 -2.97 -5.45
CA ASN A 198 0.08 -4.20 -4.66
C ASN A 198 -0.55 -5.39 -5.40
N SER A 199 -0.01 -6.58 -5.17
CA SER A 199 -0.56 -7.86 -5.63
C SER A 199 -1.28 -8.57 -4.50
#